data_AF-L0A610-F1
#
_entry.id   AF-L0A610-F1
#
_cell.length_a   1.000
_cell.length_b   1.000
_cell.length_c   1.000
_cell.angle_alpha   90.00
_cell.angle_beta   90.00
_cell.angle_gamma   90.00
#
_symmetry.space_group_name_H-M   'P 1'
#
loop_
_entity.id
_entity.type
_entity.pdbx_description
1 polymer ?
#
loop_
_entity_poly.entity_id
_entity_poly.type
_entity_poly.pdbx_seq_one_letter_code
_entity_poly.pdbx_strand_id
1 'polypeptide(L)'
;MLRHMTGLLIYILRVIEDRPDTPLDDLSWAQESQRFTSVLATLDGILQRQTNLTLGEAQHLLQGPLSDAMTHAGQLALLRRAAEEALPPEDFTRADIHVQHLHPES
;
A
#
# COMPACT_ATOMS: atom_id res chain seq x y z
N MET A 1 -3.49 -10.40 6.27
CA MET A 1 -3.28 -8.93 6.27
C MET A 1 -2.82 -8.43 4.91
N LEU A 2 -1.66 -8.87 4.40
CA LEU A 2 -1.18 -8.42 3.08
C LEU A 2 -2.20 -8.63 1.95
N ARG A 3 -2.82 -9.82 1.82
CA ARG A 3 -3.90 -10.08 0.84
C ARG A 3 -5.03 -9.05 0.89
N HIS A 4 -5.39 -8.61 2.10
CA HIS A 4 -6.43 -7.61 2.28
C HIS A 4 -5.95 -6.22 1.81
N MET A 5 -4.74 -5.80 2.20
CA MET A 5 -4.14 -4.57 1.73
C MET A 5 -3.95 -4.57 0.19
N THR A 6 -3.52 -5.69 -0.40
CA THR A 6 -3.47 -5.88 -1.85
C THR A 6 -4.84 -5.63 -2.49
N GLY A 7 -5.92 -6.16 -1.90
CA GLY A 7 -7.30 -5.92 -2.35
C GLY A 7 -7.69 -4.45 -2.31
N LEU A 8 -7.32 -3.72 -1.25
CA LEU A 8 -7.56 -2.27 -1.14
C LEU A 8 -6.83 -1.48 -2.24
N LEU A 9 -5.58 -1.83 -2.54
CA LEU A 9 -4.82 -1.19 -3.60
C LEU A 9 -5.41 -1.50 -4.99
N ILE A 10 -5.87 -2.74 -5.23
CA ILE A 10 -6.57 -3.10 -6.47
C ILE A 10 -7.89 -2.34 -6.60
N TYR A 11 -8.62 -2.17 -5.50
CA TYR A 11 -9.81 -1.33 -5.48
C TYR A 11 -9.50 0.11 -5.90
N ILE A 12 -8.41 0.71 -5.39
CA ILE A 12 -7.94 2.02 -5.83
C ILE A 12 -7.68 2.03 -7.35
N LEU A 13 -6.91 1.07 -7.86
CA LEU A 13 -6.59 0.96 -9.28
C LEU A 13 -7.84 0.89 -10.15
N ARG A 14 -8.86 0.18 -9.68
CA ARG A 14 -10.17 0.09 -10.33
C ARG A 14 -10.89 1.43 -10.34
N VAL A 15 -10.91 2.17 -9.23
CA VAL A 15 -11.55 3.49 -9.18
C VAL A 15 -10.86 4.48 -10.12
N ILE A 16 -9.53 4.40 -10.24
CA ILE A 16 -8.75 5.33 -11.08
C ILE A 16 -8.82 4.97 -12.58
N GLU A 17 -8.70 3.69 -12.95
CA GLU A 17 -8.57 3.27 -14.35
C GLU A 17 -9.79 2.48 -14.89
N ASP A 18 -10.91 2.42 -14.15
CA ASP A 18 -12.13 1.67 -14.51
C ASP A 18 -11.87 0.18 -14.83
N ARG A 19 -11.05 -0.48 -14.00
CA ARG A 19 -10.69 -1.89 -14.17
C ARG A 19 -11.80 -2.83 -13.65
N PRO A 20 -11.98 -4.03 -14.24
CA PRO A 20 -12.94 -5.01 -13.73
C PRO A 20 -12.53 -5.54 -12.34
N ASP A 21 -13.54 -5.89 -11.55
CA ASP A 21 -13.32 -6.55 -10.25
C ASP A 21 -12.72 -7.94 -10.45
N THR A 22 -11.62 -8.23 -9.75
CA THR A 22 -10.96 -9.54 -9.84
C THR A 22 -10.74 -10.06 -8.42
N PRO A 23 -11.37 -11.19 -8.04
CA PRO A 23 -11.15 -11.78 -6.74
C PRO A 23 -9.70 -12.24 -6.60
N LEU A 24 -9.15 -12.13 -5.39
CA LEU A 24 -7.78 -12.53 -5.10
C LEU A 24 -7.73 -13.98 -4.62
N ASP A 25 -7.01 -14.81 -5.35
CA ASP A 25 -6.68 -16.18 -4.93
C ASP A 25 -5.75 -16.20 -3.72
N ASP A 26 -5.76 -17.32 -3.02
CA ASP A 26 -4.84 -17.62 -1.92
C ASP A 26 -3.46 -17.98 -2.44
N LEU A 27 -2.45 -17.30 -1.89
CA LEU A 27 -1.05 -17.46 -2.26
C LEU A 27 -0.20 -17.75 -1.01
N SER A 28 1.01 -18.29 -1.22
CA SER A 28 2.01 -18.35 -0.15
C SER A 28 2.42 -16.94 0.30
N TRP A 29 2.98 -16.80 1.51
CA TRP A 29 3.43 -15.51 2.04
C TRP A 29 4.40 -14.77 1.11
N ALA A 30 5.38 -15.48 0.54
CA ALA A 30 6.36 -14.90 -0.38
C ALA A 30 5.69 -14.37 -1.65
N GLN A 31 4.76 -15.14 -2.22
CA GLN A 31 4.01 -14.73 -3.41
C GLN A 31 3.06 -13.57 -3.12
N GLU A 32 2.42 -13.55 -1.95
CA GLU A 32 1.57 -12.42 -1.55
C GLU A 32 2.38 -11.15 -1.33
N SER A 33 3.56 -11.25 -0.72
CA SER A 33 4.47 -10.11 -0.54
C SER A 33 4.88 -9.52 -1.88
N GLN A 34 5.26 -10.37 -2.83
CA GLN A 34 5.56 -9.95 -4.19
C GLN A 34 4.35 -9.31 -4.88
N ARG A 35 3.17 -9.93 -4.76
CA ARG A 35 1.90 -9.40 -5.32
C ARG A 35 1.59 -8.01 -4.77
N PHE A 36 1.67 -7.84 -3.45
CA PHE A 36 1.47 -6.56 -2.79
C PHE A 36 2.40 -5.48 -3.33
N THR A 37 3.72 -5.74 -3.38
CA THR A 37 4.70 -4.76 -3.89
C THR A 37 4.48 -4.42 -5.37
N SER A 38 4.08 -5.40 -6.19
CA SER A 38 3.79 -5.20 -7.61
C SER A 38 2.57 -4.30 -7.84
N VAL A 39 1.50 -4.53 -7.06
CA VAL A 39 0.30 -3.69 -7.09
C VAL A 39 0.60 -2.27 -6.61
N LEU A 40 1.41 -2.13 -5.55
CA LEU A 40 1.84 -0.83 -5.04
C LEU A 40 2.66 -0.06 -6.08
N ALA A 41 3.60 -0.71 -6.76
CA ALA A 41 4.38 -0.11 -7.84
C ALA A 41 3.51 0.30 -9.04
N THR A 42 2.48 -0.49 -9.34
CA THR A 42 1.50 -0.14 -10.39
C THR A 42 0.73 1.12 -10.02
N LEU A 43 0.28 1.23 -8.76
CA LEU A 43 -0.41 2.42 -8.26
C LEU A 43 0.50 3.66 -8.31
N ASP A 44 1.75 3.54 -7.87
CA ASP A 44 2.75 4.61 -7.94
C ASP A 44 2.92 5.11 -9.39
N GLY A 45 3.14 4.20 -10.35
CA GLY A 45 3.25 4.56 -11.76
C GLY A 45 2.00 5.19 -12.37
N ILE A 46 0.81 4.91 -11.84
CA ILE A 46 -0.44 5.57 -12.24
C ILE A 46 -0.50 6.98 -11.67
N LEU A 47 -0.25 7.14 -10.37
CA LEU A 47 -0.28 8.44 -9.71
C LEU A 47 0.78 9.40 -10.28
N GLN A 48 1.94 8.91 -10.70
CA GLN A 48 2.96 9.72 -11.39
C GLN A 48 2.50 10.22 -12.76
N ARG A 49 1.73 9.41 -13.51
CA ARG A 49 1.19 9.79 -14.82
C ARG A 49 -0.04 10.68 -14.70
N GLN A 50 -0.78 10.56 -13.60
CA GLN A 50 -2.01 11.28 -13.37
C GLN A 50 -1.73 12.66 -12.77
N THR A 51 -1.55 13.66 -13.64
CA THR A 51 -1.09 14.99 -13.23
C THR A 51 -2.16 15.85 -12.56
N ASN A 52 -3.45 15.47 -12.58
CA ASN A 52 -4.55 16.30 -12.10
C ASN A 52 -5.64 15.46 -11.40
N LEU A 53 -5.35 14.93 -10.21
CA LEU A 53 -6.43 14.49 -9.31
C LEU A 53 -7.24 15.71 -8.86
N THR A 54 -8.56 15.65 -8.94
CA THR A 54 -9.43 16.60 -8.26
C THR A 54 -9.22 16.49 -6.75
N LEU A 55 -9.53 17.57 -6.01
CA LEU A 55 -9.46 17.54 -4.55
C LEU A 55 -10.30 16.40 -3.95
N GLY A 56 -11.47 16.13 -4.53
CA GLY A 56 -12.35 15.05 -4.08
C GLY A 56 -11.75 13.66 -4.29
N GLU A 57 -11.13 13.41 -5.44
CA GLU A 57 -10.43 12.14 -5.71
C GLU A 57 -9.24 11.96 -4.77
N ALA A 58 -8.41 13.00 -4.60
CA ALA A 58 -7.27 12.95 -3.68
C ALA A 58 -7.73 12.70 -2.22
N GLN A 59 -8.79 13.37 -1.77
CA GLN A 59 -9.37 13.14 -0.44
C GLN A 59 -9.91 11.71 -0.30
N HIS A 60 -10.63 11.20 -1.31
CA HIS A 60 -11.15 9.84 -1.28
C HIS A 60 -10.03 8.80 -1.15
N LEU A 61 -8.96 8.94 -1.94
CA LEU A 61 -7.79 8.07 -1.89
C LEU A 61 -7.11 8.11 -0.52
N LEU A 62 -6.83 9.31 -0.01
CA LEU A 62 -6.13 9.51 1.26
C LEU A 62 -6.96 9.01 2.45
N GLN A 63 -8.24 9.37 2.52
CA GLN A 63 -9.09 9.11 3.68
C GLN A 63 -9.63 7.69 3.73
N GLY A 64 -9.84 7.05 2.57
CA GLY A 64 -10.34 5.69 2.51
C GLY A 64 -9.19 4.68 2.48
N PRO A 65 -8.82 4.19 1.29
CA PRO A 65 -7.98 3.01 1.15
C PRO A 65 -6.53 3.21 1.63
N LEU A 66 -5.95 4.41 1.50
CA LEU A 66 -4.59 4.65 2.03
C LEU A 66 -4.55 4.71 3.56
N SER A 67 -5.55 5.33 4.20
CA SER A 67 -5.68 5.35 5.66
C SER A 67 -5.91 3.95 6.25
N ASP A 68 -6.69 3.12 5.56
CA ASP A 68 -6.91 1.73 5.96
C ASP A 68 -5.62 0.88 5.85
N ALA A 69 -4.89 1.03 4.73
CA ALA A 69 -3.57 0.41 4.56
C ALA A 69 -2.57 0.83 5.66
N MET A 70 -2.53 2.11 6.04
CA MET A 70 -1.70 2.59 7.15
C MET A 70 -2.09 1.98 8.50
N THR A 71 -3.39 1.76 8.74
CA THR A 71 -3.89 1.10 9.96
C THR A 71 -3.36 -0.32 10.07
N HIS A 72 -3.37 -1.06 8.97
CA HIS A 72 -2.81 -2.41 8.93
C HIS A 72 -1.29 -2.45 9.06
N ALA A 73 -0.57 -1.47 8.51
CA ALA A 73 0.86 -1.32 8.73
C ALA A 73 1.17 -1.08 10.23
N GLY A 74 0.36 -0.27 10.91
CA GLY A 74 0.44 -0.05 12.35
C GLY A 74 0.23 -1.34 13.17
N GLN A 75 -0.76 -2.15 12.80
CA GLN A 75 -1.00 -3.47 13.42
C GLN A 75 0.21 -4.41 13.24
N LEU A 76 0.82 -4.43 12.05
CA LEU A 76 2.04 -5.21 11.82
C LEU A 76 3.21 -4.72 12.69
N ALA A 77 3.39 -3.41 12.82
CA ALA A 77 4.41 -2.82 13.68
C ALA A 77 4.22 -3.23 15.16
N LEU A 78 2.98 -3.29 15.64
CA LEU A 78 2.66 -3.77 16.99
C LEU A 78 3.01 -5.26 17.16
N LEU A 79 2.68 -6.10 16.18
CA LEU A 79 3.02 -7.53 16.20
C LEU A 79 4.54 -7.75 16.21
N ARG A 80 5.28 -7.01 15.38
CA ARG A 80 6.74 -7.04 15.36
C ARG A 80 7.34 -6.65 16.70
N ARG A 81 6.82 -5.60 17.33
CA ARG A 81 7.24 -5.20 18.69
C ARG A 81 6.98 -6.29 19.72
N ALA A 82 5.81 -6.93 19.67
CA ALA A 82 5.46 -8.03 20.57
C ALA A 82 6.38 -9.25 20.40
N ALA A 83 6.94 -9.44 19.20
CA ALA A 83 7.92 -10.46 18.87
C ALA A 83 9.38 -10.02 19.15
N GLU A 84 9.60 -8.91 19.87
CA GLU A 84 10.93 -8.35 20.16
C GLU A 84 11.72 -7.88 18.91
N GLU A 85 11.07 -7.75 17.75
CA GLU A 85 11.64 -7.31 16.47
C GLU A 85 11.10 -5.92 16.07
N ALA A 86 11.10 -4.98 17.00
CA ALA A 86 10.54 -3.65 16.79
C ALA A 86 11.23 -2.89 15.64
N LEU A 87 10.44 -2.24 14.79
CA LEU A 87 10.94 -1.30 13.79
C LEU A 87 11.50 -0.04 14.48
N PRO A 88 12.59 0.55 13.95
CA PRO A 88 13.05 1.87 14.38
C PRO A 88 11.93 2.92 14.28
N PRO A 89 11.83 3.86 15.23
CA PRO A 89 10.89 4.96 15.11
C PRO A 89 11.29 5.86 13.93
N GLU A 90 10.31 6.28 13.15
CA GLU A 90 10.48 7.20 12.04
C GLU A 90 9.61 8.45 12.25
N ASP A 91 10.20 9.63 12.07
CA ASP A 91 9.48 10.90 12.12
C ASP A 91 8.98 11.23 10.72
N PHE A 92 7.72 10.92 10.43
CA PHE A 92 7.11 11.19 9.12
C PHE A 92 7.06 12.68 8.73
N THR A 93 7.28 13.61 9.67
CA THR A 93 7.40 15.04 9.36
C THR A 93 8.80 15.42 8.83
N ARG A 94 9.78 14.54 9.05
CA ARG A 94 11.20 14.71 8.67
C ARG A 94 11.75 13.56 7.84
N ALA A 95 10.94 12.54 7.55
CA ALA A 95 11.33 11.35 6.85
C ALA A 95 11.77 11.69 5.42
N ASP A 96 12.87 11.07 5.01
CA ASP A 96 13.40 11.22 3.65
C ASP A 96 12.69 10.20 2.74
N ILE A 97 11.54 10.61 2.21
CA ILE A 97 10.65 9.74 1.43
C ILE A 97 11.21 9.62 0.00
N HIS A 98 11.82 8.48 -0.29
CA HIS A 98 12.31 8.13 -1.64
C HIS A 98 11.35 7.18 -2.35
N VAL A 99 11.03 7.50 -3.60
CA VAL A 99 10.14 6.71 -4.48
C VAL A 99 10.70 5.29 -4.78
N GLN A 100 12.00 5.05 -4.53
CA GLN A 100 12.71 3.83 -4.96
C GLN A 100 12.67 2.64 -3.99
N HIS A 101 12.10 2.77 -2.78
CA HIS A 101 12.09 1.69 -1.78
C HIS A 101 10.81 0.83 -1.79
N LEU A 102 10.37 0.38 -2.98
CA LEU A 102 9.15 -0.42 -3.13
C LEU A 102 9.35 -1.94 -2.95
N HIS A 103 10.60 -2.40 -2.85
CA HIS A 103 10.95 -3.81 -2.71
C HIS A 103 11.55 -4.08 -1.32
N PRO A 104 11.26 -5.23 -0.69
CA PRO A 104 11.96 -5.63 0.52
C PRO A 104 13.46 -5.71 0.23
N GLU A 105 14.28 -5.05 1.04
CA GLU A 105 15.73 -5.19 0.95
C GLU A 105 16.09 -6.68 1.10
N SER A 106 16.97 -7.14 0.20
CA SER A 106 17.39 -8.55 0.09
C SER A 106 18.32 -8.96 1.22
#